data_AF-A0A0B1RRV1-F1
#
_entry.id   AF-A0A0B1RRV1-F1
#
_cell.length_a   1.000
_cell.length_b   1.000
_cell.length_c   1.000
_cell.angle_alpha   90.00
_cell.angle_beta   90.00
_cell.angle_gamma   90.00
#
_symmetry.space_group_name_H-M   'P 1'
#
loop_
_entity.id
_entity.type
_entity.pdbx_description
1 polymer ?
#
loop_
_entity_poly.entity_id
_entity_poly.type
_entity_poly.pdbx_seq_one_letter_code
_entity_poly.pdbx_strand_id
1 'polypeptide(L)'
;MEDNTEGIPKIKYPIVPYNPPLTAPLRYYLLAQWLILISCALRFDAGRQYLPWPYFICYLAYLIVFLQIFGYYFDQSRLSVAFDSARLGFVVVAGLFTSDVLSVIYGIVSLAVVYELKSTGNILTVEKQKQ
;
A
#
# COMPACT_ATOMS: atom_id res chain seq x y z
N MET A 1 -48.13 -17.25 -0.15
CA MET A 1 -47.01 -16.37 -0.50
C MET A 1 -45.97 -17.27 -1.14
N GLU A 2 -45.78 -17.16 -2.45
CA GLU A 2 -44.74 -17.92 -3.16
C GLU A 2 -43.37 -17.49 -2.67
N ASP A 3 -42.52 -18.49 -2.40
CA ASP A 3 -41.16 -18.30 -1.92
C ASP A 3 -40.28 -17.82 -3.10
N ASN A 4 -40.03 -16.52 -3.14
CA ASN A 4 -39.25 -15.84 -4.19
C ASN A 4 -37.73 -16.06 -4.07
N THR A 5 -37.26 -17.09 -3.37
CA THR A 5 -35.83 -17.40 -3.24
C THR A 5 -35.32 -18.40 -4.28
N GLU A 6 -36.18 -18.83 -5.21
CA GLU A 6 -35.81 -19.67 -6.34
C GLU A 6 -34.75 -18.97 -7.22
N GLY A 7 -33.53 -19.50 -7.24
CA GLY A 7 -32.40 -18.93 -7.97
C GLY A 7 -31.36 -18.16 -7.14
N ILE A 8 -31.61 -17.92 -5.84
CA ILE A 8 -30.57 -17.38 -4.95
C ILE A 8 -29.62 -18.52 -4.55
N PRO A 9 -28.32 -18.45 -4.90
CA PRO A 9 -27.37 -19.50 -4.52
C PRO A 9 -27.31 -19.61 -3.00
N LYS A 10 -27.65 -20.79 -2.47
CA LYS A 10 -27.49 -21.06 -1.03
C LYS A 10 -26.01 -20.94 -0.67
N ILE A 11 -25.68 -19.98 0.19
CA ILE A 11 -24.32 -19.73 0.66
C ILE A 11 -23.87 -20.98 1.42
N LYS A 12 -23.00 -21.79 0.80
CA LYS A 12 -22.66 -23.14 1.27
C LYS A 12 -21.76 -23.17 2.52
N TYR A 13 -21.21 -22.02 2.94
CA TYR A 13 -20.24 -21.94 4.04
C TYR A 13 -20.38 -20.62 4.81
N PRO A 14 -20.03 -20.58 6.10
CA PRO A 14 -19.94 -19.31 6.81
C PRO A 14 -18.94 -18.41 6.08
N ILE A 15 -19.37 -17.19 5.74
CA ILE A 15 -18.48 -16.16 5.21
C ILE A 15 -17.52 -15.81 6.34
N VAL A 16 -16.30 -16.38 6.29
CA VAL A 16 -15.25 -16.02 7.24
C VAL A 16 -14.78 -14.61 6.86
N PRO A 17 -14.87 -13.62 7.78
CA PRO A 17 -14.35 -12.29 7.50
C PRO A 17 -12.87 -12.38 7.14
N TYR A 18 -12.49 -11.78 6.03
CA TYR A 18 -11.09 -11.70 5.62
C TYR A 18 -10.31 -10.88 6.65
N ASN A 19 -9.52 -11.56 7.47
CA ASN A 19 -8.66 -10.95 8.48
C ASN A 19 -7.25 -11.57 8.36
N PRO A 20 -6.43 -11.10 7.39
CA PRO A 20 -5.11 -11.66 7.19
C PRO A 20 -4.27 -11.44 8.45
N PRO A 21 -3.55 -12.46 8.95
CA PRO A 21 -2.72 -12.32 10.14
C PRO A 21 -1.51 -11.43 9.83
N LEU A 22 -1.66 -10.11 9.98
CA LEU A 22 -0.56 -9.16 9.91
C LEU A 22 0.12 -9.06 11.28
N THR A 23 1.45 -9.09 11.31
CA THR A 23 2.25 -8.85 12.52
C THR A 23 2.05 -7.42 13.01
N ALA A 24 2.16 -7.19 14.33
CA ALA A 24 2.00 -5.84 14.89
C ALA A 24 2.96 -4.80 14.28
N PRO A 25 4.27 -5.10 14.06
CA PRO A 25 5.19 -4.17 13.41
C PRO A 25 4.75 -3.77 11.99
N LEU A 26 4.26 -4.75 11.21
CA LEU A 26 3.76 -4.49 9.86
C LEU A 26 2.50 -3.62 9.89
N ARG A 27 1.59 -3.82 10.87
CA ARG A 27 0.41 -2.96 11.03
C ARG A 27 0.78 -1.51 11.32
N TYR A 28 1.74 -1.27 12.22
CA TYR A 28 2.21 0.08 12.52
C TYR A 28 2.86 0.74 11.31
N TYR A 29 3.69 -0.02 10.58
CA TYR A 29 4.27 0.46 9.33
C TYR A 29 3.19 0.86 8.32
N LEU A 30 2.22 -0.03 8.05
CA LEU A 30 1.12 0.26 7.12
C LEU A 30 0.28 1.45 7.56
N LEU A 31 0.00 1.58 8.87
CA LEU A 31 -0.72 2.74 9.40
C LEU A 31 0.05 4.05 9.18
N ALA A 32 1.37 4.06 9.44
CA ALA A 32 2.21 5.22 9.20
C ALA A 32 2.22 5.58 7.70
N GLN A 33 2.40 4.59 6.83
CA GLN A 33 2.33 4.78 5.37
C GLN A 33 0.96 5.34 4.94
N TRP A 34 -0.13 4.89 5.57
CA TRP A 34 -1.49 5.35 5.26
C TRP A 34 -1.70 6.83 5.62
N LEU A 35 -1.22 7.26 6.79
CA LEU A 35 -1.28 8.65 7.20
C LEU A 35 -0.48 9.57 6.27
N ILE A 36 0.68 9.09 5.80
CA ILE A 36 1.50 9.81 4.81
C ILE A 36 0.76 9.92 3.48
N LEU A 37 0.14 8.83 3.01
CA LEU A 37 -0.69 8.84 1.81
C LEU A 37 -1.81 9.87 1.89
N ILE A 38 -2.57 9.90 3.00
CA ILE A 38 -3.63 10.90 3.22
C ILE A 38 -3.04 12.30 3.16
N SER A 39 -1.92 12.54 3.83
CA SER A 39 -1.27 13.85 3.86
C SER A 39 -0.83 14.30 2.47
N CYS A 40 -0.27 13.39 1.67
CA CYS A 40 0.07 13.63 0.27
C CYS A 40 -1.18 13.92 -0.58
N ALA A 41 -2.26 13.16 -0.40
CA ALA A 41 -3.51 13.35 -1.13
C ALA A 41 -4.15 14.71 -0.83
N LEU A 42 -4.16 15.14 0.43
CA LEU A 42 -4.67 16.46 0.83
C LEU A 42 -3.85 17.60 0.22
N ARG A 43 -2.50 17.48 0.23
CA ARG A 43 -1.62 18.47 -0.40
C ARG A 43 -1.81 18.52 -1.91
N PHE A 44 -1.97 17.37 -2.56
CA PHE A 44 -2.26 17.28 -3.98
C PHE A 44 -3.60 17.95 -4.29
N ASP A 45 -4.66 17.64 -3.53
CA ASP A 45 -5.99 18.20 -3.75
C ASP A 45 -6.01 19.73 -3.64
N ALA A 46 -5.31 20.27 -2.63
CA ALA A 46 -5.19 21.72 -2.44
C ALA A 46 -4.42 22.42 -3.58
N GLY A 47 -3.43 21.76 -4.18
CA GLY A 47 -2.54 22.36 -5.17
C GLY A 47 -2.87 22.04 -6.64
N ARG A 48 -3.74 21.05 -6.91
CA ARG A 48 -3.89 20.41 -8.23
C ARG A 48 -4.21 21.37 -9.38
N GLN A 49 -4.92 22.48 -9.11
CA GLN A 49 -5.33 23.46 -10.13
C GLN A 49 -4.15 24.25 -10.70
N TYR A 50 -3.04 24.32 -9.97
CA TYR A 50 -1.86 25.11 -10.34
C TYR A 50 -0.68 24.23 -10.77
N LEU A 51 -0.83 22.91 -10.75
CA LEU A 51 0.25 21.98 -11.10
C LEU A 51 0.37 21.85 -12.63
N PRO A 52 1.60 21.96 -13.19
CA PRO A 52 1.83 21.58 -14.57
C PRO A 52 1.53 20.10 -14.78
N TRP A 53 1.01 19.77 -15.97
CA TRP A 53 0.57 18.41 -16.33
C TRP A 53 1.57 17.28 -15.99
N PRO A 54 2.88 17.40 -16.24
CA PRO A 54 3.83 16.34 -15.90
C PRO A 54 3.85 16.03 -14.39
N TYR A 55 3.86 17.07 -13.55
CA TYR A 55 3.84 16.90 -12.10
C TYR A 55 2.50 16.33 -11.63
N PHE A 56 1.40 16.80 -12.21
CA PHE A 56 0.06 16.28 -11.91
C PHE A 56 -0.02 14.76 -12.16
N ILE A 57 0.46 14.30 -13.31
CA ILE A 57 0.46 12.87 -13.67
C ILE A 57 1.36 12.08 -12.72
N CYS A 58 2.54 12.59 -12.38
CA CYS A 58 3.44 11.93 -11.42
C CYS A 58 2.81 11.77 -10.02
N TYR A 59 2.17 12.82 -9.49
CA TYR A 59 1.46 12.75 -8.21
C TYR A 59 0.29 11.77 -8.27
N LEU A 60 -0.48 11.79 -9.34
CA LEU A 60 -1.61 10.87 -9.51
C LEU A 60 -1.13 9.41 -9.59
N ALA A 61 -0.11 9.13 -10.40
CA ALA A 61 0.50 7.81 -10.51
C ALA A 61 1.04 7.34 -9.16
N TYR A 62 1.70 8.23 -8.40
CA TYR A 62 2.17 7.93 -7.06
C TYR A 62 1.03 7.52 -6.12
N LEU A 63 -0.06 8.29 -6.07
CA LEU A 63 -1.22 7.98 -5.22
C LEU A 63 -1.85 6.63 -5.58
N ILE A 64 -1.99 6.35 -6.88
CA ILE A 64 -2.54 5.08 -7.37
C ILE A 64 -1.65 3.90 -6.98
N VAL A 65 -0.34 3.98 -7.26
CA VAL A 65 0.63 2.92 -6.93
C VAL A 65 0.66 2.68 -5.42
N PHE A 66 0.64 3.75 -4.62
CA PHE A 66 0.59 3.66 -3.17
C PHE A 66 -0.66 2.89 -2.71
N LEU A 67 -1.85 3.25 -3.20
CA LEU A 67 -3.09 2.53 -2.86
C LEU A 67 -3.03 1.05 -3.22
N GLN A 68 -2.46 0.69 -4.38
CA GLN A 68 -2.34 -0.71 -4.78
C GLN A 68 -1.41 -1.53 -3.88
N ILE A 69 -0.35 -0.92 -3.34
CA ILE A 69 0.59 -1.60 -2.44
C ILE A 69 -0.08 -2.08 -1.15
N PHE A 70 -1.04 -1.31 -0.61
CA PHE A 70 -1.82 -1.78 0.53
C PHE A 70 -2.53 -3.09 0.23
N GLY A 71 -3.18 -3.20 -0.94
CA GLY A 71 -3.81 -4.44 -1.40
C GLY A 71 -2.83 -5.61 -1.38
N TYR A 72 -1.63 -5.42 -1.94
CA TYR A 72 -0.61 -6.48 -1.96
C TYR A 72 -0.14 -6.94 -0.57
N TYR A 73 -0.07 -6.04 0.42
CA TYR A 73 0.27 -6.41 1.80
C TYR A 73 -0.84 -7.16 2.50
N PHE A 74 -2.10 -6.75 2.31
CA PHE A 74 -3.25 -7.48 2.85
C PHE A 74 -3.34 -8.88 2.21
N ASP A 75 -3.17 -8.97 0.89
CA ASP A 75 -3.13 -10.20 0.11
C ASP A 75 -1.90 -11.09 0.40
N GLN A 76 -0.98 -10.65 1.26
CA GLN A 76 0.27 -11.34 1.62
C GLN A 76 1.11 -11.74 0.39
N SER A 77 0.99 -10.99 -0.71
CA SER A 77 1.69 -11.27 -1.95
C SER A 77 3.19 -11.12 -1.77
N ARG A 78 3.98 -12.01 -2.38
CA ARG A 78 5.46 -11.91 -2.41
C ARG A 78 5.94 -10.65 -3.10
N LEU A 79 5.11 -10.11 -3.99
CA LEU A 79 5.42 -8.90 -4.74
C LEU A 79 5.22 -7.64 -3.90
N SER A 80 4.55 -7.71 -2.74
CA SER A 80 4.30 -6.55 -1.86
C SER A 80 5.58 -5.78 -1.54
N VAL A 81 6.61 -6.49 -1.08
CA VAL A 81 7.93 -5.90 -0.75
C VAL A 81 8.59 -5.29 -1.99
N ALA A 82 8.55 -6.00 -3.13
CA ALA A 82 9.21 -5.55 -4.35
C ALA A 82 8.56 -4.27 -4.89
N PHE A 83 7.22 -4.22 -4.95
CA PHE A 83 6.47 -3.05 -5.37
C PHE A 83 6.59 -1.90 -4.38
N ASP A 84 6.56 -2.15 -3.07
CA ASP A 84 6.74 -1.10 -2.06
C ASP A 84 8.16 -0.52 -2.12
N SER A 85 9.18 -1.36 -2.27
CA SER A 85 10.57 -0.91 -2.44
C SER A 85 10.74 -0.09 -3.73
N ALA A 86 10.13 -0.52 -4.84
CA ALA A 86 10.16 0.22 -6.10
C ALA A 86 9.45 1.58 -5.98
N ARG A 87 8.28 1.63 -5.32
CA ARG A 87 7.58 2.89 -5.02
C ARG A 87 8.46 3.83 -4.19
N LEU A 88 9.06 3.34 -3.12
CA LEU A 88 9.90 4.15 -2.24
C LEU A 88 11.17 4.63 -2.96
N GLY A 89 11.78 3.78 -3.79
CA GLY A 89 12.90 4.15 -4.65
C GLY A 89 12.52 5.26 -5.65
N PHE A 90 11.34 5.16 -6.26
CA PHE A 90 10.80 6.22 -7.11
C PHE A 90 10.62 7.54 -6.34
N VAL A 91 10.12 7.51 -5.11
CA VAL A 91 9.99 8.71 -4.26
C VAL A 91 11.34 9.35 -3.96
N VAL A 92 12.37 8.55 -3.68
CA VAL A 92 13.73 9.07 -3.46
C VAL A 92 14.26 9.77 -4.71
N VAL A 93 14.14 9.13 -5.88
CA VAL A 93 14.62 9.70 -7.15
C VAL A 93 13.84 10.97 -7.51
N ALA A 94 12.51 10.93 -7.38
CA ALA A 94 11.65 12.08 -7.65
C ALA A 94 11.95 13.24 -6.68
N GLY A 95 12.14 12.94 -5.39
CA GLY A 95 12.48 13.93 -4.36
C GLY A 95 13.86 14.57 -4.61
N LEU A 96 14.86 13.80 -5.04
CA LEU A 96 16.16 14.34 -5.43
C LEU A 96 16.04 15.27 -6.64
N PHE A 97 15.22 14.90 -7.62
CA PHE A 97 14.98 15.72 -8.81
C PHE A 97 14.25 17.03 -8.49
N THR A 98 13.29 17.01 -7.56
CA THR A 98 12.52 18.19 -7.14
C THR A 98 13.17 18.97 -5.99
N SER A 99 14.35 18.56 -5.51
CA SER A 99 15.00 19.08 -4.30
C SER A 99 14.11 19.01 -3.03
N ASP A 100 13.15 18.08 -2.98
CA ASP A 100 12.30 17.85 -1.82
C ASP A 100 12.98 16.90 -0.83
N VAL A 101 13.75 17.50 0.09
CA VAL A 101 14.53 16.78 1.11
C VAL A 101 13.66 15.90 2.00
N LEU A 102 12.42 16.32 2.30
CA LEU A 102 11.54 15.56 3.18
C LEU A 102 11.09 14.25 2.52
N SER A 103 10.75 14.31 1.23
CA SER A 103 10.40 13.12 0.45
C SER A 103 11.57 12.14 0.33
N VAL A 104 12.79 12.66 0.16
CA VAL A 104 14.01 11.82 0.12
C VAL A 104 14.25 11.11 1.45
N ILE A 105 14.20 11.84 2.58
CA ILE A 105 14.37 11.25 3.92
C ILE A 105 13.31 10.18 4.16
N TYR A 106 12.03 10.49 3.88
CA TYR A 106 10.93 9.55 4.01
C TYR A 106 11.16 8.26 3.20
N GLY A 107 11.58 8.39 1.93
CA GLY A 107 11.84 7.25 1.06
C GLY A 107 12.97 6.36 1.59
N ILE A 108 14.09 6.94 2.01
CA ILE A 108 15.25 6.21 2.54
C ILE A 108 14.89 5.51 3.85
N VAL A 109 14.26 6.22 4.79
CA VAL A 109 13.86 5.66 6.09
C VAL A 109 12.84 4.53 5.90
N SER A 110 11.83 4.74 5.05
CA SER A 110 10.82 3.71 4.78
C SER A 110 11.44 2.47 4.12
N LEU A 111 12.41 2.64 3.21
CA LEU A 111 13.14 1.52 2.62
C LEU A 111 13.87 0.71 3.68
N ALA A 112 14.60 1.37 4.58
CA ALA A 112 15.30 0.70 5.67
C ALA A 112 14.34 -0.11 6.54
N VAL A 113 13.18 0.47 6.90
CA VAL A 113 12.14 -0.20 7.68
C VAL A 113 11.55 -1.42 6.94
N VAL A 114 11.28 -1.31 5.63
CA VAL A 114 10.80 -2.46 4.83
C VAL A 114 11.83 -3.59 4.81
N TYR A 115 13.11 -3.26 4.65
CA TYR A 115 14.18 -4.26 4.69
C TYR A 115 14.31 -4.92 6.08
N GLU A 116 14.16 -4.16 7.15
CA GLU A 116 14.17 -4.67 8.52
C GLU A 116 12.96 -5.57 8.82
N LEU A 117 11.76 -5.15 8.40
CA LEU A 117 10.54 -5.95 8.54
C LEU A 117 10.65 -7.26 7.75
N LYS A 118 11.30 -7.24 6.59
CA LYS A 118 11.60 -8.44 5.82
C LYS A 118 12.62 -9.34 6.52
N SER A 119 13.74 -8.80 7.01
CA SER A 119 14.81 -9.58 7.63
C SER A 119 14.38 -10.24 8.95
N THR A 120 13.51 -9.57 9.71
CA THR A 120 12.93 -10.08 10.96
C THR A 120 11.78 -11.08 10.76
N GLY A 121 11.39 -11.37 9.51
CA GLY A 121 10.29 -12.29 9.20
C GLY A 121 8.90 -11.74 9.56
N ASN A 122 8.79 -10.43 9.82
CA ASN A 122 7.53 -9.77 10.14
C ASN A 122 6.59 -9.63 8.93
N ILE A 123 7.13 -9.80 7.71
CA ILE A 123 6.36 -9.89 6.46
C ILE A 123 6.14 -11.37 6.14
N LEU A 124 4.97 -11.88 6.49
CA LEU A 124 4.56 -13.25 6.16
C LEU A 124 4.26 -13.34 4.66
N THR A 125 5.06 -14.13 3.95
CA THR A 125 4.77 -14.48 2.55
C THR A 125 4.00 -15.80 2.53
N VAL A 126 3.04 -15.92 1.61
CA VAL A 126 2.07 -17.05 1.46
C VAL A 126 2.72 -18.45 1.28
N GLU A 127 4.05 -18.57 1.28
CA GLU A 127 4.75 -19.85 1.15
C GLU A 127 4.42 -20.87 2.27
N LYS A 128 3.83 -20.44 3.39
CA LYS A 128 3.47 -21.32 4.52
C LYS A 128 2.12 -22.04 4.44
N GLN A 129 1.30 -21.88 3.40
CA GLN A 129 0.00 -22.57 3.30
C GLN A 129 -0.05 -23.78 2.34
N LYS A 130 1.10 -24.29 1.88
CA LYS A 130 1.19 -25.63 1.27
C LYS A 130 1.94 -26.59 2.22
N GLN A 131 1.27 -27.01 3.29
CA GLN A 131 1.53 -28.29 3.95
C GLN A 131 0.19 -28.91 4.31
#